data_AF-A0A2D5I5T5-F1
#
_entry.id   AF-A0A2D5I5T5-F1
#
_cell.length_a   1.000
_cell.length_b   1.000
_cell.length_c   1.000
_cell.angle_alpha   90.00
_cell.angle_beta   90.00
_cell.angle_gamma   90.00
#
_symmetry.space_group_name_H-M   'P 1'
#
loop_
_entity.id
_entity.type
_entity.pdbx_description
1 polymer ?
#
loop_
_entity_poly.entity_id
_entity_poly.type
_entity_poly.pdbx_seq_one_letter_code
_entity_poly.pdbx_strand_id
1 'polypeptide(L)'
;MLDNFLQYGQWVVLVLSILSLYLVSSVKHEKRLQGYALTGVSRFSGAAIFIFFDLYAFVIANLIQTYIAFDGYRKNKKLGK
;
A
#
# COMPACT_ATOMS: atom_id res chain seq x y z
N MET A 1 -8.34 3.40 24.89
CA MET A 1 -7.41 4.25 24.10
C MET A 1 -6.77 3.47 22.96
N LEU A 2 -6.28 2.25 23.20
CA LEU A 2 -5.76 1.35 22.17
C LEU A 2 -6.80 1.03 21.07
N ASP A 3 -8.06 0.82 21.45
CA ASP A 3 -9.15 0.52 20.51
C ASP A 3 -9.42 1.66 19.53
N ASN A 4 -9.39 2.91 20.00
CA ASN A 4 -9.55 4.08 19.15
C ASN A 4 -8.41 4.18 18.12
N PHE A 5 -7.16 3.93 18.54
CA PHE A 5 -6.03 3.96 17.62
C PHE A 5 -6.14 2.88 16.54
N LEU A 6 -6.54 1.66 16.93
CA LEU A 6 -6.76 0.57 15.99
C LEU A 6 -7.88 0.89 14.99
N GLN A 7 -9.00 1.43 15.51
CA GLN A 7 -10.16 1.80 14.72
C GLN A 7 -9.82 2.92 13.72
N TYR A 8 -9.13 3.99 14.13
CA TYR A 8 -8.69 5.05 13.23
C TYR A 8 -7.62 4.57 12.24
N GLY A 9 -6.70 3.71 12.67
CA GLY A 9 -5.68 3.12 11.80
C GLY A 9 -6.28 2.28 10.66
N GLN A 10 -7.33 1.51 10.94
CA GLN A 10 -8.05 0.75 9.93
C GLN A 10 -8.69 1.65 8.86
N TRP A 11 -9.30 2.76 9.25
CA TRP A 11 -9.86 3.74 8.32
C TRP A 11 -8.80 4.40 7.44
N VAL A 12 -7.62 4.71 7.99
CA VAL A 12 -6.49 5.26 7.21
C VAL A 12 -6.02 4.24 6.17
N VAL A 13 -5.87 2.97 6.55
CA VAL A 13 -5.48 1.89 5.62
C VAL A 13 -6.52 1.69 4.52
N LEU A 14 -7.81 1.82 4.84
CA LEU A 14 -8.89 1.74 3.87
C LEU A 14 -8.81 2.86 2.82
N VAL A 15 -8.68 4.12 3.26
CA VAL A 15 -8.56 5.27 2.35
C VAL A 15 -7.33 5.13 1.43
N LEU A 16 -6.19 4.74 2.00
CA LEU A 16 -4.97 4.50 1.23
C LEU A 16 -5.14 3.34 0.23
N SER A 17 -5.88 2.29 0.60
CA SER A 17 -6.19 1.16 -0.30
C SER A 17 -7.03 1.60 -1.49
N ILE A 18 -8.05 2.44 -1.27
CA ILE A 18 -8.91 2.98 -2.32
C ILE A 18 -8.10 3.90 -3.25
N LEU A 19 -7.29 4.80 -2.70
CA LEU A 19 -6.43 5.69 -3.49
C LEU A 19 -5.40 4.90 -4.33
N SER A 20 -4.78 3.89 -3.73
CA SER A 20 -3.88 2.97 -4.41
C SER A 20 -4.56 2.29 -5.61
N LEU A 21 -5.76 1.73 -5.41
CA LEU A 21 -6.54 1.09 -6.47
C LEU A 21 -6.90 2.08 -7.58
N TYR A 22 -7.34 3.28 -7.21
CA TYR A 22 -7.67 4.34 -8.16
C TYR A 22 -6.45 4.70 -9.04
N LEU A 23 -5.27 4.94 -8.44
CA LEU A 23 -4.08 5.26 -9.22
C LEU A 23 -3.58 4.08 -10.07
N VAL A 24 -3.57 2.84 -9.54
CA VAL A 24 -3.14 1.64 -10.29
C VAL A 24 -4.10 1.32 -11.44
N SER A 25 -5.40 1.59 -11.27
CA SER A 25 -6.41 1.44 -12.33
C SER A 25 -6.34 2.51 -13.42
N SER A 26 -5.51 3.55 -13.24
CA SER A 26 -5.39 4.63 -14.21
C SER A 26 -4.84 4.10 -15.54
N VAL A 27 -5.49 4.48 -16.64
CA VAL A 27 -5.07 4.17 -18.00
C VAL A 27 -3.81 4.95 -18.44
N LYS A 28 -3.48 6.04 -17.72
CA LYS A 28 -2.25 6.81 -17.98
C LYS A 28 -1.06 6.12 -17.33
N HIS A 29 -0.09 5.72 -18.15
CA HIS A 29 1.07 4.95 -17.71
C HIS A 29 1.84 5.60 -16.55
N GLU A 30 1.99 6.92 -16.58
CA GLU A 30 2.69 7.68 -15.53
C GLU A 30 1.93 7.67 -14.19
N LYS A 31 0.60 7.88 -14.21
CA LYS A 31 -0.24 7.81 -13.01
C LYS A 31 -0.33 6.39 -12.46
N ARG A 32 -0.33 5.38 -13.32
CA ARG A 32 -0.25 3.96 -12.92
C ARG A 32 1.06 3.64 -12.22
N LEU A 33 2.18 4.17 -12.74
CA LEU A 33 3.50 4.01 -12.13
C LEU A 33 3.58 4.67 -10.74
N GLN A 34 3.08 5.91 -10.63
CA GLN A 34 2.96 6.60 -9.34
C GLN A 34 2.04 5.84 -8.37
N GLY A 35 0.97 5.22 -8.90
CA GLY A 35 0.09 4.33 -8.15
C GLY A 35 0.86 3.20 -7.48
N TYR A 36 1.60 2.40 -8.25
CA TYR A 36 2.40 1.30 -7.69
C TYR A 36 3.42 1.76 -6.64
N ALA A 37 4.08 2.90 -6.85
CA ALA A 37 5.02 3.45 -5.88
C ALA A 37 4.32 3.87 -4.58
N LEU A 38 3.20 4.59 -4.69
CA LEU A 38 2.39 5.03 -3.56
C LEU A 38 1.82 3.83 -2.78
N THR A 39 1.36 2.79 -3.49
CA THR A 39 0.92 1.53 -2.87
C THR A 39 2.04 0.90 -2.07
N GLY A 40 3.25 0.77 -2.65
CA GLY A 40 4.39 0.18 -1.95
C GLY A 40 4.74 0.92 -0.66
N VAL A 41 4.85 2.24 -0.72
CA VAL A 41 5.16 3.07 0.45
C VAL A 41 4.05 3.01 1.50
N SER A 42 2.79 3.13 1.06
CA SER A 42 1.64 3.07 1.98
C SER A 42 1.55 1.74 2.72
N ARG A 43 1.73 0.62 2.02
CA ARG A 43 1.67 -0.72 2.61
C ARG A 43 2.84 -0.95 3.55
N PHE A 44 4.04 -0.49 3.19
CA PHE A 44 5.21 -0.58 4.06
C PHE A 44 5.01 0.22 5.36
N SER A 45 4.50 1.45 5.26
CA SER A 45 4.16 2.27 6.44
C SER A 45 3.07 1.62 7.29
N GLY A 46 2.07 0.98 6.66
CA GLY A 46 1.06 0.19 7.37
C GLY A 46 1.67 -0.96 8.16
N ALA A 47 2.58 -1.72 7.55
CA ALA A 47 3.31 -2.79 8.24
C ALA A 47 4.09 -2.27 9.45
N ALA A 48 4.78 -1.13 9.31
CA ALA A 48 5.51 -0.50 10.42
C ALA A 48 4.59 -0.14 11.58
N ILE A 49 3.42 0.45 11.29
CA ILE A 49 2.42 0.76 12.33
C ILE A 49 1.94 -0.53 13.01
N PHE A 50 1.59 -1.57 12.24
CA PHE A 50 1.04 -2.81 12.81
C PHE A 50 2.02 -3.58 13.73
N ILE A 51 3.33 -3.40 13.55
CA ILE A 51 4.33 -3.95 14.49
C ILE A 51 4.14 -3.35 15.89
N PHE A 52 3.83 -2.06 16.02
CA PHE A 52 3.62 -1.41 17.31
C PHE A 52 2.33 -1.85 18.03
N PHE A 53 1.44 -2.58 17.35
CA PHE A 53 0.17 -3.08 17.91
C PHE A 53 0.14 -4.61 18.02
N ASP A 54 1.29 -5.29 17.87
CA ASP A 54 1.39 -6.76 17.88
C ASP A 54 0.46 -7.46 16.86
N LEU A 55 0.11 -6.76 15.77
CA LEU A 55 -0.81 -7.23 14.74
C LEU A 55 -0.07 -7.93 13.60
N TYR A 56 0.65 -9.00 13.93
CA TYR A 56 1.57 -9.68 13.01
C TYR A 56 0.92 -10.20 11.71
N ALA A 57 -0.35 -10.63 11.75
CA ALA A 57 -1.07 -11.03 10.55
C ALA A 57 -1.20 -9.87 9.53
N PHE A 58 -1.48 -8.66 10.01
CA PHE A 58 -1.56 -7.47 9.17
C PHE A 58 -0.19 -6.99 8.70
N VAL A 59 0.85 -7.18 9.51
CA VAL A 59 2.25 -6.91 9.10
C VAL A 59 2.59 -7.76 7.87
N ILE A 60 2.39 -9.09 7.95
CA ILE A 60 2.71 -10.02 6.86
C ILE A 60 1.92 -9.66 5.60
N ALA A 61 0.61 -9.42 5.73
CA ALA A 61 -0.23 -9.03 4.60
C ALA A 61 0.26 -7.76 3.91
N ASN A 62 0.66 -6.75 4.69
CA ASN A 62 1.18 -5.49 4.14
C ASN A 62 2.56 -5.65 3.50
N LEU A 63 3.43 -6.50 4.04
CA LEU A 63 4.74 -6.79 3.43
C LEU A 63 4.58 -7.51 2.08
N ILE A 64 3.66 -8.48 1.98
CA ILE A 64 3.33 -9.15 0.71
C ILE A 64 2.81 -8.13 -0.32
N GLN A 65 1.89 -7.26 0.09
CA GLN A 65 1.33 -6.22 -0.78
C GLN A 65 2.38 -5.17 -1.21
N THR A 66 3.31 -4.84 -0.32
CA THR A 66 4.46 -3.98 -0.62
C THR A 66 5.31 -4.60 -1.72
N TYR A 67 5.65 -5.88 -1.60
CA TYR A 67 6.41 -6.60 -2.61
C TYR A 67 5.71 -6.63 -3.98
N ILE A 68 4.42 -6.97 -4.00
CA ILE A 68 3.62 -7.00 -5.24
C ILE A 68 3.57 -5.61 -5.89
N ALA A 69 3.42 -4.55 -5.11
CA ALA A 69 3.39 -3.18 -5.62
C ALA A 69 4.73 -2.77 -6.25
N PHE A 70 5.85 -3.09 -5.62
CA PHE A 70 7.18 -2.82 -6.19
C PHE A 70 7.49 -3.66 -7.42
N ASP A 71 7.05 -4.93 -7.47
CA ASP A 71 7.15 -5.75 -8.70
C ASP A 71 6.32 -5.15 -9.84
N GLY A 72 5.07 -4.74 -9.54
CA GLY A 72 4.21 -4.01 -10.47
C GLY A 72 4.85 -2.72 -10.99
N TYR A 73 5.47 -1.93 -10.11
CA TYR A 73 6.23 -0.73 -10.47
C TYR A 73 7.39 -1.07 -11.44
N ARG A 74 8.22 -2.07 -11.12
CA ARG A 74 9.38 -2.46 -11.94
C ARG A 74 8.96 -2.96 -13.32
N LYS A 75 7.92 -3.80 -13.40
CA LYS A 75 7.39 -4.29 -14.68
C LYS A 75 6.84 -3.15 -15.54
N ASN A 76 6.09 -2.22 -14.94
CA ASN A 76 5.52 -1.08 -15.65
C ASN A 76 6.54 -0.03 -16.08
N LYS A 77 7.60 0.16 -15.29
CA LYS A 77 8.72 1.02 -15.64
C LYS A 77 9.47 0.50 -16.87
N LYS A 78 9.55 -0.83 -17.04
CA LYS A 78 10.18 -1.46 -18.21
C LYS A 78 9.33 -1.38 -19.48
N LEU A 79 8.00 -1.39 -19.35
CA LEU A 79 7.04 -1.30 -20.46
C LEU A 79 6.83 0.13 -20.99
N GLY A 80 7.18 1.16 -20.21
CA GLY A 80 7.12 2.57 -20.61
C GLY A 80 8.38 3.09 -21.30
N LYS A 81 9.32 2.21 -21.65
CA LYS A 81 10.43 2.48 -22.59
C LYS A 81 10.02 1.92 -23.95
#